data_AF-A0A3M1NNP7-F1
#
_entry.id   AF-A0A3M1NNP7-F1
#
_cell.length_a   1.000
_cell.length_b   1.000
_cell.length_c   1.000
_cell.angle_alpha   90.00
_cell.angle_beta   90.00
_cell.angle_gamma   90.00
#
_symmetry.space_group_name_H-M   'P 1'
#
loop_
_entity.id
_entity.type
_entity.pdbx_description
1 polymer ?
#
loop_
_entity_poly.entity_id
_entity_poly.type
_entity_poly.pdbx_seq_one_letter_code
_entity_poly.pdbx_strand_id
1 'polypeptide(L)'
;MAPHSLETYFERFRNNVIGYDQEFETPYGTQRIVYADWTASGRLYGPIEDKLRNRFGPFVGNTHTETTVTGTSMTRAYHLAHEIIKKHVHAGPDDVILT
;
A
#
# COMPACT_ATOMS: atom_id res chain seq x y z
N MET A 1 2.04 -30.80 -14.99
CA MET A 1 1.80 -29.73 -14.00
C MET A 1 0.43 -29.15 -14.31
N ALA A 2 -0.57 -29.32 -13.44
CA ALA A 2 -1.88 -28.72 -13.68
C ALA A 2 -1.74 -27.19 -13.75
N PRO A 3 -2.40 -26.49 -14.68
CA PRO A 3 -2.33 -25.04 -14.74
C PRO A 3 -2.81 -24.49 -13.40
N HIS A 4 -1.98 -23.72 -12.70
CA HIS A 4 -2.45 -22.98 -11.54
C HIS A 4 -3.56 -22.06 -12.00
N SER A 5 -4.76 -22.22 -11.42
CA SER A 5 -5.85 -21.29 -11.66
C SER A 5 -5.41 -19.90 -11.20
N LEU A 6 -5.93 -18.85 -11.84
CA LEU A 6 -5.68 -17.47 -11.41
C LEU A 6 -6.02 -17.28 -9.92
N GLU A 7 -7.00 -18.04 -9.43
CA GLU A 7 -7.34 -18.07 -8.01
C GLU A 7 -6.16 -18.50 -7.12
N THR A 8 -5.49 -19.61 -7.42
CA THR A 8 -4.30 -20.05 -6.66
C THR A 8 -3.18 -19.02 -6.75
N TYR A 9 -2.98 -18.39 -7.91
CA TYR A 9 -1.96 -17.34 -8.05
C TYR A 9 -2.26 -16.12 -7.17
N PHE A 10 -3.52 -15.69 -7.10
CA PHE A 10 -3.93 -14.49 -6.37
C PHE A 10 -4.23 -14.73 -4.88
N GLU A 11 -4.33 -15.98 -4.44
CA GLU A 11 -4.61 -16.37 -3.04
C GLU A 11 -3.70 -15.66 -2.04
N ARG A 12 -2.39 -15.62 -2.30
CA ARG A 12 -1.45 -14.93 -1.40
C ARG A 12 -1.76 -13.44 -1.22
N PHE A 13 -2.24 -12.77 -2.27
CA PHE A 13 -2.55 -11.34 -2.20
C PHE A 13 -3.86 -11.14 -1.43
N ARG A 14 -4.88 -11.94 -1.76
CA ARG A 14 -6.17 -11.99 -1.06
C ARG A 14 -6.00 -12.17 0.45
N ASN A 15 -5.19 -13.13 0.88
CA ASN A 15 -4.95 -13.43 2.30
C ASN A 15 -4.19 -12.33 3.03
N ASN A 16 -3.50 -11.45 2.30
CA ASN A 16 -2.78 -10.30 2.87
C ASN A 16 -3.61 -9.00 2.83
N VAL A 17 -4.83 -9.02 2.30
CA VAL A 17 -5.73 -7.87 2.40
C VAL A 17 -6.26 -7.77 3.82
N ILE A 18 -6.04 -6.63 4.47
CA ILE A 18 -6.53 -6.39 5.83
C ILE A 18 -8.06 -6.40 5.83
N GLY A 19 -8.64 -7.21 6.71
CA GLY A 19 -10.09 -7.37 6.85
C GLY A 19 -10.76 -8.22 5.77
N TYR A 20 -10.01 -8.99 4.97
CA TYR A 20 -10.58 -9.83 3.90
C TYR A 20 -11.77 -10.70 4.36
N ASP A 21 -11.65 -11.34 5.52
CA ASP A 21 -12.71 -12.14 6.16
C ASP A 21 -13.40 -11.39 7.31
N GLN A 22 -13.39 -10.05 7.28
CA GLN A 22 -14.07 -9.25 8.31
C GLN A 22 -15.57 -9.53 8.29
N GLU A 23 -16.12 -9.75 9.47
CA GLU A 23 -17.55 -9.99 9.70
C GLU A 23 -18.17 -8.82 10.48
N PHE A 24 -19.50 -8.74 10.42
CA PHE A 24 -20.29 -7.77 11.17
C PHE A 24 -21.64 -8.39 11.56
N GLU A 25 -22.19 -7.91 12.68
CA GLU A 25 -23.49 -8.37 13.18
C GLU A 25 -24.64 -7.74 12.41
N THR A 26 -25.65 -8.54 12.13
CA THR A 26 -26.91 -8.10 11.52
C THR A 26 -28.09 -8.71 12.27
N PRO A 27 -29.32 -8.19 12.10
CA PRO A 27 -30.52 -8.84 12.64
C PRO A 27 -30.73 -10.29 12.15
N TYR A 28 -30.02 -10.71 11.10
CA TYR A 28 -30.07 -12.06 10.53
C TYR A 28 -28.84 -12.91 10.89
N GLY A 29 -28.08 -12.49 11.91
CA GLY A 29 -26.85 -13.13 12.36
C GLY A 29 -25.58 -12.49 11.78
N THR A 30 -24.44 -13.06 12.13
CA THR A 30 -23.12 -12.63 11.65
C THR A 30 -23.01 -12.81 10.14
N GLN A 31 -22.62 -11.74 9.44
CA GLN A 31 -22.42 -11.73 8.00
C GLN A 31 -21.00 -11.29 7.67
N ARG A 32 -20.44 -11.84 6.60
CA ARG A 32 -19.15 -11.40 6.08
C ARG A 32 -19.30 -10.12 5.26
N ILE A 33 -18.36 -9.20 5.42
CA ILE A 33 -18.29 -8.00 4.58
C ILE A 33 -17.85 -8.40 3.17
N VAL A 34 -18.76 -8.23 2.20
CA VAL A 34 -18.44 -8.30 0.77
C VAL A 34 -18.08 -6.90 0.29
N TYR A 35 -16.79 -6.59 0.30
CA TYR A 35 -16.30 -5.35 -0.28
C TYR A 35 -16.16 -5.54 -1.79
N ALA A 36 -16.93 -4.80 -2.58
CA ALA A 36 -16.93 -4.87 -4.04
C ALA A 36 -16.59 -3.53 -4.71
N ASP A 37 -16.11 -2.55 -3.94
CA ASP A 37 -15.84 -1.17 -4.38
C ASP A 37 -14.33 -0.89 -4.59
N TRP A 38 -13.58 -1.93 -4.98
CA TRP A 38 -12.12 -1.88 -5.15
C TRP A 38 -11.65 -0.88 -6.20
N THR A 39 -12.55 -0.51 -7.13
CA THR A 39 -12.28 0.50 -8.16
C THR A 39 -12.32 1.92 -7.60
N ALA A 40 -13.10 2.17 -6.55
CA ALA A 40 -13.15 3.47 -5.90
C ALA A 40 -12.05 3.59 -4.83
N SER A 41 -11.85 2.56 -4.02
CA SER A 41 -10.79 2.51 -3.02
C SER A 41 -10.31 1.09 -2.75
N GLY A 42 -9.00 0.91 -2.60
CA GLY A 42 -8.42 -0.36 -2.16
C GLY A 42 -8.49 -0.51 -0.64
N ARG A 43 -8.59 -1.76 -0.16
CA ARG A 43 -8.29 -2.05 1.25
C ARG A 43 -6.79 -2.02 1.51
N LEU A 44 -6.41 -1.74 2.75
CA LEU A 44 -5.03 -1.80 3.20
C LEU A 44 -4.43 -3.19 2.97
N TYR A 45 -3.13 -3.25 2.69
CA TYR A 45 -2.41 -4.48 2.39
C TYR A 45 -1.35 -4.74 3.46
N GLY A 46 -1.48 -5.85 4.19
CA GLY A 46 -0.67 -6.17 5.37
C GLY A 46 0.83 -5.97 5.18
N PRO A 47 1.46 -6.52 4.13
CA PRO A 47 2.89 -6.34 3.87
C PRO A 47 3.33 -4.89 3.66
N ILE A 48 2.46 -4.01 3.17
CA ILE A 48 2.74 -2.57 3.05
C ILE A 48 2.63 -1.92 4.43
N GLU A 49 1.53 -2.17 5.15
CA GLU A 49 1.30 -1.60 6.48
C GLU A 49 2.37 -2.03 7.49
N ASP A 50 2.82 -3.29 7.44
CA ASP A 50 3.89 -3.78 8.30
C ASP A 50 5.22 -3.09 8.03
N LYS A 51 5.51 -2.76 6.77
CA LYS A 51 6.70 -1.96 6.44
C LYS A 51 6.52 -0.52 6.92
N LEU A 52 5.37 0.10 6.66
CA LEU A 52 5.07 1.45 7.12
C LEU A 52 5.23 1.55 8.64
N ARG A 53 4.60 0.66 9.40
CA ARG A 53 4.66 0.61 10.86
C ARG A 53 6.06 0.32 11.38
N ASN A 54 6.70 -0.76 10.92
CA ASN A 54 7.89 -1.31 11.57
C ASN A 54 9.22 -0.82 10.97
N ARG A 55 9.22 -0.34 9.72
CA ARG A 55 10.45 0.12 9.02
C ARG A 55 10.48 1.63 8.87
N PHE A 56 9.37 2.26 8.47
CA PHE A 56 9.34 3.70 8.19
C PHE A 56 8.91 4.51 9.41
N GLY A 57 7.92 4.02 10.16
CA GLY A 57 7.36 4.63 11.37
C GLY A 57 8.42 5.14 12.36
N PRO A 58 9.45 4.34 12.72
CA PRO A 58 10.50 4.76 13.64
C PRO A 58 11.36 5.94 13.15
N PHE A 59 11.37 6.20 11.83
CA PHE A 59 12.17 7.27 11.22
C PHE A 59 11.33 8.45 10.73
N VAL A 60 10.03 8.48 11.04
CA VAL A 60 9.15 9.58 10.63
C VAL A 60 9.69 10.92 11.14
N GLY A 61 9.75 11.88 10.23
CA GLY A 61 10.22 13.24 10.48
C GLY A 61 9.76 14.14 9.33
N ASN A 62 9.82 15.46 9.54
CA ASN A 62 9.42 16.44 8.52
C ASN A 62 10.37 16.41 7.31
N THR A 63 9.82 16.55 6.11
CA THR A 63 10.48 16.34 4.81
C THR A 63 11.15 17.57 4.20
N HIS A 64 11.65 18.52 4.99
CA HIS A 64 12.17 19.79 4.46
C HIS A 64 13.54 20.18 5.01
N THR A 65 14.18 19.26 5.73
CA THR A 65 15.51 19.44 6.31
C THR A 65 16.25 18.11 6.31
N GLU A 66 17.55 18.13 5.97
CA GLU A 66 18.43 16.95 6.02
C GLU A 66 19.38 17.00 7.23
N THR A 67 18.98 17.69 8.30
CA THR A 67 19.84 17.93 9.47
C THR A 67 19.78 16.78 10.49
N THR A 68 18.74 15.94 10.44
CA THR A 68 18.56 14.80 11.34
C THR A 68 18.42 13.51 10.54
N VAL A 69 18.73 12.38 11.18
CA VAL A 69 18.57 11.05 10.56
C VAL A 69 17.14 10.84 10.04
N THR A 70 16.13 11.30 10.79
CA THR A 70 14.71 11.17 10.39
C THR A 70 14.35 12.10 9.23
N GLY A 71 14.81 13.36 9.26
CA GLY A 71 14.59 14.34 8.19
C GLY A 71 15.26 13.93 6.87
N THR A 72 16.53 13.51 6.92
CA THR A 72 17.26 13.01 5.75
C THR A 72 16.62 11.74 5.19
N SER A 73 16.21 10.80 6.06
CA SER A 73 15.60 9.54 5.63
C SER A 73 14.27 9.76 4.90
N MET A 74 13.38 10.60 5.46
CA MET A 74 12.07 10.87 4.83
C MET A 74 12.22 11.70 3.55
N THR A 75 13.10 12.70 3.52
CA THR A 75 13.36 13.53 2.32
C THR A 75 13.87 12.66 1.17
N ARG A 76 14.86 11.79 1.41
CA ARG A 76 15.38 10.87 0.39
C ARG A 76 14.33 9.85 -0.06
N ALA A 77 13.54 9.30 0.86
CA ALA A 77 12.48 8.37 0.53
C ALA A 77 11.40 9.02 -0.37
N TYR A 78 11.03 10.28 -0.10
CA TYR A 78 10.09 11.04 -0.91
C TYR A 78 10.60 11.23 -2.35
N HIS A 79 11.85 11.69 -2.52
CA HIS A 79 12.44 11.85 -3.85
C HIS A 79 12.55 10.53 -4.61
N LEU A 80 12.98 9.46 -3.94
CA LEU A 80 13.06 8.13 -4.55
C LEU A 80 11.67 7.60 -4.96
N ALA A 81 10.64 7.85 -4.16
CA ALA A 81 9.26 7.47 -4.53
C ALA A 81 8.82 8.20 -5.80
N HIS A 82 9.11 9.50 -5.92
CA HIS A 82 8.82 10.28 -7.13
C HIS A 82 9.54 9.72 -8.37
N GLU A 83 10.82 9.37 -8.24
CA GLU A 83 11.58 8.75 -9.34
C GLU A 83 10.99 7.41 -9.78
N ILE A 84 10.62 6.54 -8.82
CA ILE A 84 10.02 5.24 -9.11
C ILE A 84 8.68 5.41 -9.82
N ILE A 85 7.82 6.31 -9.34
CA ILE A 85 6.51 6.59 -9.94
C ILE A 85 6.69 7.11 -11.37
N LYS A 86 7.52 8.14 -11.56
CA LYS A 86 7.83 8.71 -12.88
C LYS A 86 8.32 7.65 -13.86
N LYS A 87 9.27 6.81 -13.43
CA LYS A 87 9.77 5.71 -14.25
C LYS A 87 8.69 4.70 -14.61
N HIS A 88 7.82 4.34 -13.66
CA HIS A 88 6.75 3.36 -13.88
C HIS A 88 5.72 3.82 -14.91
N VAL A 89 5.46 5.12 -14.99
CA VAL A 89 4.52 5.72 -15.96
C VAL A 89 5.22 6.32 -17.19
N HIS A 90 6.54 6.11 -17.34
CA HIS A 90 7.37 6.67 -18.41
C HIS A 90 7.30 8.20 -18.54
N ALA A 91 7.23 8.91 -17.41
CA ALA A 91 7.22 10.36 -17.36
C ALA A 91 8.52 10.97 -17.89
N GLY A 92 8.41 12.05 -18.65
CA GLY A 92 9.50 12.86 -19.17
C GLY A 92 10.11 13.81 -18.12
N PRO A 93 11.15 14.58 -18.52
CA PRO A 93 11.83 15.51 -17.63
C PRO A 93 10.92 16.66 -17.15
N ASP A 94 10.00 17.10 -18.00
CA ASP A 94 9.09 18.21 -17.73
C ASP A 94 7.79 17.78 -17.04
N ASP A 95 7.55 16.47 -16.91
CA ASP A 95 6.37 15.95 -16.22
C ASP A 95 6.51 16.14 -14.71
N VAL A 96 5.42 16.50 -14.05
CA VAL A 96 5.38 16.77 -12.60
C VAL A 96 4.41 15.84 -11.89
N ILE A 97 4.75 15.44 -10.65
CA ILE A 97 3.82 14.73 -9.77
C ILE A 97 3.06 15.80 -8.97
N LEU A 98 1.73 15.74 -9.04
CA LEU A 98 0.85 16.54 -8.20
C LEU A 98 0.51 15.73 -6.95
N THR A 99 0.82 16.27 -5.77
CA THR A 99 0.58 15.66 -4.45
C THR A 99 -0.15 16.62 -3.53
#